data_AF-A0A5T6KJD0-F1
#
_entry.id   AF-A0A5T6KJD0-F1
#
_cell.length_a   1.000
_cell.length_b   1.000
_cell.length_c   1.000
_cell.angle_alpha   90.00
_cell.angle_beta   90.00
_cell.angle_gamma   90.00
#
_symmetry.space_group_name_H-M   'P 1'
#
loop_
_entity.id
_entity.type
_entity.pdbx_description
1 polymer ?
#
loop_
_entity_poly.entity_id
_entity_poly.type
_entity_poly.pdbx_seq_one_letter_code
_entity_poly.pdbx_strand_id
1 'polypeptide(L)'
;MVNKHLTDKRARLRRAAQDYQSTLSWYQENLDSPNAEQDCDEATAAFKREIGHRETDIIADLLDEIDELREYRKARIVPDGWIAVPSEPTGDMLARIKLSDIWTTEALTTRYKDMLRAAPRAPYEGINK
;
A
#
# COMPACT_ATOMS: atom_id res chain seq x y z
N MET A 1 2.66 1.17 14.13
CA MET A 1 1.34 0.90 14.72
C MET A 1 0.32 1.70 13.94
N VAL A 2 -0.67 1.06 13.31
CA VAL A 2 -1.73 1.79 12.60
C VAL A 2 -2.65 2.44 13.63
N ASN A 3 -2.75 3.77 13.59
CA ASN A 3 -3.62 4.52 14.49
C ASN A 3 -5.09 4.27 14.10
N LYS A 4 -5.78 3.44 14.88
CA LYS A 4 -7.18 3.02 14.63
C LYS A 4 -8.12 4.20 14.40
N HIS A 5 -7.90 5.33 15.08
CA HIS A 5 -8.70 6.54 14.93
C HIS A 5 -8.53 7.21 13.55
N LEU A 6 -7.31 7.19 13.00
CA LEU A 6 -7.04 7.66 11.63
C LEU A 6 -7.68 6.75 10.59
N THR A 7 -7.63 5.43 10.80
CA THR A 7 -8.25 4.45 9.90
C THR A 7 -9.77 4.63 9.82
N ASP A 8 -10.44 4.78 10.96
CA ASP A 8 -11.90 4.97 11.01
C ASP A 8 -12.31 6.31 10.37
N LYS A 9 -11.54 7.38 10.60
CA LYS A 9 -11.78 8.68 9.96
C LYS A 9 -11.62 8.60 8.43
N ARG A 10 -10.59 7.91 7.93
CA ARG A 10 -10.36 7.70 6.50
C ARG A 10 -11.49 6.90 5.85
N ALA A 11 -12.02 5.89 6.54
CA ALA A 11 -13.15 5.11 6.05
C ALA A 11 -14.42 5.97 5.90
N ARG A 12 -14.71 6.84 6.88
CA ARG A 12 -15.84 7.79 6.79
C ARG A 12 -15.66 8.80 5.67
N LEU A 13 -14.49 9.41 5.56
CA LEU A 13 -14.17 10.35 4.47
C LEU A 13 -14.31 9.70 3.09
N ARG A 14 -13.80 8.47 2.92
CA ARG A 14 -13.93 7.72 1.67
C ARG A 14 -15.39 7.43 1.33
N ARG A 15 -16.20 7.03 2.30
CA ARG A 15 -17.63 6.78 2.10
C ARG A 15 -18.37 8.06 1.73
N ALA A 16 -18.17 9.14 2.46
CA ALA A 16 -18.82 10.42 2.17
C ALA A 16 -18.42 10.99 0.79
N ALA A 17 -17.16 10.79 0.35
CA ALA A 17 -16.73 11.15 -1.00
C ALA A 17 -17.42 10.31 -2.08
N GLN A 18 -17.59 9.01 -1.85
CA GLN A 18 -18.29 8.11 -2.78
C GLN A 18 -19.77 8.45 -2.89
N ASP A 19 -20.43 8.68 -1.75
CA ASP A 19 -21.85 9.06 -1.69
C ASP A 19 -22.04 10.40 -2.43
N TYR A 20 -21.19 11.40 -2.18
CA TYR A 20 -21.21 12.67 -2.92
C TYR A 20 -21.03 12.49 -4.43
N GLN A 21 -20.03 11.73 -4.88
CA GLN A 21 -19.79 11.52 -6.31
C GLN A 21 -20.93 10.76 -6.99
N SER A 22 -21.51 9.78 -6.31
CA SER A 22 -22.65 9.02 -6.82
C SER A 22 -23.88 9.91 -6.98
N THR A 23 -24.19 10.72 -5.96
CA THR A 23 -25.34 11.63 -6.01
C THR A 23 -25.13 12.74 -7.02
N LEU A 24 -23.92 13.29 -7.15
CA LEU A 24 -23.59 14.29 -8.17
C LEU A 24 -23.77 13.74 -9.59
N SER A 25 -23.30 12.51 -9.84
CA SER A 25 -23.46 11.85 -11.15
C SER A 25 -24.95 11.65 -11.46
N TRP A 26 -25.72 11.18 -10.47
CA TRP A 26 -27.16 11.01 -10.63
C TRP A 26 -27.89 12.33 -10.88
N TYR A 27 -27.55 13.40 -10.15
CA TYR A 27 -28.10 14.74 -10.36
C TYR A 27 -27.85 15.24 -11.79
N GLN A 28 -26.62 15.09 -12.30
CA GLN A 28 -26.24 15.51 -13.65
C GLN A 28 -27.03 14.76 -14.74
N GLU A 29 -27.41 13.51 -14.49
CA GLU A 29 -28.21 12.69 -15.41
C GLU A 29 -29.72 12.94 -15.27
N ASN A 30 -30.18 13.53 -14.16
CA ASN A 30 -31.59 13.66 -13.80
C ASN A 30 -31.96 15.10 -13.40
N LEU A 31 -31.50 16.10 -14.18
CA LEU A 31 -31.74 17.53 -13.90
C LEU A 31 -33.23 17.91 -13.81
N ASP A 32 -34.11 17.16 -14.48
CA ASP A 32 -35.56 17.38 -14.47
C ASP A 32 -36.25 16.81 -13.20
N SER A 33 -35.51 16.06 -12.37
CA SER A 33 -36.05 15.47 -11.15
C SER A 33 -36.18 16.52 -10.04
N PRO A 34 -37.36 16.66 -9.42
CA PRO A 34 -37.61 17.72 -8.44
C PRO A 34 -36.78 17.61 -7.16
N ASN A 35 -36.23 16.42 -6.86
CA ASN A 35 -35.45 16.17 -5.65
C ASN A 35 -33.95 16.16 -5.91
N ALA A 36 -33.50 16.21 -7.17
CA ALA A 36 -32.10 15.95 -7.48
C ALA A 36 -31.14 17.02 -6.96
N GLU A 37 -31.57 18.28 -6.95
CA GLU A 37 -30.80 19.37 -6.34
C GLU A 37 -30.68 19.17 -4.81
N GLN A 38 -31.80 18.86 -4.14
CA GLN A 38 -31.84 18.64 -2.69
C GLN A 38 -30.95 17.46 -2.26
N ASP A 39 -31.03 16.33 -2.96
CA ASP A 39 -30.22 15.14 -2.64
C ASP A 39 -28.72 15.44 -2.83
N CYS A 40 -28.36 16.18 -3.87
CA CYS A 40 -26.98 16.61 -4.12
C CYS A 40 -26.48 17.59 -3.04
N ASP A 41 -27.31 18.52 -2.60
CA ASP A 41 -26.98 19.45 -1.52
C ASP A 41 -26.78 18.72 -0.19
N GLU A 42 -27.62 17.74 0.13
CA GLU A 42 -27.48 16.92 1.34
C GLU A 42 -26.16 16.12 1.31
N ALA A 43 -25.85 15.47 0.19
CA ALA A 43 -24.59 14.75 0.02
C ALA A 43 -23.37 15.69 0.13
N THR A 44 -23.47 16.89 -0.44
CA THR A 44 -22.44 17.94 -0.32
C THR A 44 -22.25 18.37 1.13
N ALA A 45 -23.33 18.59 1.87
CA ALA A 45 -23.29 18.98 3.27
C ALA A 45 -22.71 17.87 4.16
N ALA A 46 -23.06 16.61 3.90
CA ALA A 46 -22.51 15.45 4.61
C ALA A 46 -20.99 15.33 4.39
N PHE A 47 -20.52 15.47 3.16
CA PHE A 47 -19.10 15.43 2.84
C PHE A 47 -18.31 16.57 3.52
N LYS A 48 -18.82 17.81 3.46
CA LYS A 48 -18.24 18.95 4.18
C LYS A 48 -18.17 18.74 5.68
N ARG A 49 -19.17 18.07 6.27
CA ARG A 49 -19.23 17.76 7.70
C ARG A 49 -18.14 16.78 8.12
N GLU A 50 -17.84 15.77 7.29
CA GLU A 50 -16.75 14.82 7.55
C GLU A 50 -15.35 15.46 7.40
N ILE A 51 -15.21 16.43 6.49
CA ILE A 51 -13.97 17.21 6.35
C ILE A 51 -13.79 18.13 7.58
N GLY A 52 -14.86 18.79 8.03
CA GLY A 52 -14.86 19.62 9.23
C GLY A 52 -13.89 20.80 9.19
N HIS A 53 -13.69 21.42 8.02
CA HIS A 53 -12.72 22.51 7.78
C HIS A 53 -11.25 22.13 8.05
N ARG A 54 -10.93 20.84 7.89
CA ARG A 54 -9.58 20.30 8.05
C ARG A 54 -8.96 19.85 6.74
N GLU A 55 -9.32 20.50 5.64
CA GLU A 55 -8.84 20.18 4.29
C GLU A 55 -7.30 20.16 4.26
N THR A 56 -6.68 21.21 4.81
CA THR A 56 -5.22 21.35 4.83
C THR A 56 -4.54 20.28 5.68
N ASP A 57 -5.09 19.97 6.85
CA ASP A 57 -4.56 18.91 7.72
C ASP A 57 -4.64 17.54 7.04
N ILE A 58 -5.78 17.22 6.42
CA ILE A 58 -6.00 15.95 5.72
C ILE A 58 -5.02 15.82 4.55
N ILE A 59 -4.79 16.90 3.81
CA ILE A 59 -3.82 16.91 2.71
C ILE A 59 -2.40 16.72 3.25
N ALA A 60 -2.01 17.42 4.32
CA ALA A 60 -0.69 17.26 4.94
C ALA A 60 -0.46 15.82 5.41
N ASP A 61 -1.41 15.25 6.17
CA ASP A 61 -1.35 13.86 6.64
C ASP A 61 -1.20 12.85 5.47
N LEU A 62 -1.84 13.12 4.33
CA LEU A 62 -1.75 12.26 3.13
C LEU A 62 -0.42 12.43 2.39
N LEU A 63 0.12 13.65 2.34
CA LEU A 63 1.43 13.91 1.73
C LEU A 63 2.54 13.22 2.52
N ASP A 64 2.50 13.32 3.86
CA ASP A 64 3.44 12.62 4.74
C ASP A 64 3.39 11.10 4.52
N GLU A 65 2.20 10.51 4.42
CA GLU A 65 2.06 9.07 4.13
C GLU A 65 2.60 8.70 2.73
N ILE A 66 2.38 9.54 1.72
CA ILE A 66 2.93 9.32 0.38
C ILE A 66 4.46 9.33 0.42
N ASP A 67 5.06 10.25 1.16
CA ASP A 67 6.51 10.34 1.30
C ASP A 67 7.08 9.16 2.09
N GLU A 68 6.44 8.74 3.17
CA GLU A 68 6.79 7.48 3.88
C GLU A 68 6.73 6.26 2.95
N LEU A 69 5.68 6.14 2.14
CA LEU A 69 5.52 5.05 1.18
C LEU A 69 6.57 5.11 0.06
N ARG A 70 6.96 6.30 -0.37
CA ARG A 70 8.03 6.50 -1.36
C ARG A 70 9.37 6.10 -0.80
N GLU A 71 9.70 6.49 0.43
CA GLU A 71 10.94 6.08 1.09
C GLU A 71 10.97 4.57 1.32
N TYR A 72 9.86 3.97 1.77
CA TYR A 72 9.75 2.52 1.88
C TYR A 72 9.94 1.82 0.52
N ARG A 73 9.40 2.39 -0.55
CA ARG A 73 9.59 1.86 -1.91
C ARG A 73 11.03 1.98 -2.35
N LYS A 74 11.71 3.12 -2.13
CA LYS A 74 13.12 3.34 -2.44
C LYS A 74 14.02 2.33 -1.73
N ALA A 75 13.78 2.07 -0.44
CA ALA A 75 14.50 1.06 0.32
C ALA A 75 14.33 -0.37 -0.24
N ARG A 76 13.31 -0.61 -1.07
CA ARG A 76 13.04 -1.89 -1.75
C ARG A 76 13.43 -1.90 -3.22
N ILE A 77 14.01 -0.81 -3.76
CA ILE A 77 14.51 -0.79 -5.12
C ILE A 77 15.75 -1.67 -5.17
N VAL A 78 15.63 -2.74 -5.93
CA VAL A 78 16.76 -3.59 -6.30
C VAL A 78 17.48 -2.90 -7.45
N PRO A 79 18.80 -2.65 -7.35
CA PRO A 79 19.54 -2.00 -8.44
C PRO A 79 19.43 -2.80 -9.75
N ASP A 80 19.54 -2.10 -10.88
CA ASP A 80 19.48 -2.72 -12.20
C ASP A 80 20.52 -3.85 -12.33
N GLY A 81 20.09 -5.00 -12.84
CA GLY A 81 20.92 -6.21 -12.94
C GLY A 81 21.00 -7.06 -11.67
N TRP A 82 20.36 -6.65 -10.58
CA TRP A 82 20.25 -7.42 -9.34
C TRP A 82 18.86 -8.03 -9.17
N ILE A 83 18.78 -9.12 -8.43
CA ILE A 83 17.51 -9.77 -8.07
C ILE A 83 17.45 -9.88 -6.54
N ALA A 84 16.35 -9.43 -5.94
CA ALA A 84 16.09 -9.68 -4.53
C ALA A 84 15.78 -11.17 -4.34
N VAL A 85 16.57 -11.82 -3.49
CA VAL A 85 16.38 -13.22 -3.11
C VAL A 85 16.03 -13.27 -1.62
N PRO A 86 15.05 -14.08 -1.20
CA PRO A 86 14.73 -14.27 0.22
C PRO A 86 15.96 -14.67 1.06
N SER A 87 16.02 -14.27 2.32
CA SER A 87 17.09 -14.72 3.23
C SER A 87 16.93 -16.17 3.67
N GLU A 88 15.68 -16.67 3.64
CA GLU A 88 15.31 -18.05 3.92
C GLU A 88 14.64 -18.63 2.68
N PRO A 89 14.99 -19.86 2.27
CA PRO A 89 14.41 -20.46 1.08
C PRO A 89 12.95 -20.83 1.33
N THR A 90 12.08 -20.57 0.36
CA THR A 90 10.69 -21.05 0.44
C THR A 90 10.63 -22.56 0.22
N GLY A 91 9.57 -23.20 0.72
CA GLY A 91 9.34 -24.64 0.48
C GLY A 91 9.36 -25.01 -1.00
N ASP A 92 8.78 -24.17 -1.86
CA ASP A 92 8.79 -24.35 -3.31
C ASP A 92 10.19 -24.24 -3.93
N MET A 93 11.04 -23.35 -3.41
CA MET A 93 12.44 -23.24 -3.85
C MET A 93 13.21 -24.51 -3.49
N LEU A 94 13.04 -25.01 -2.25
CA LEU A 94 13.69 -26.25 -1.80
C LEU A 94 13.20 -27.45 -2.62
N ALA A 95 11.90 -27.52 -2.93
CA ALA A 95 11.33 -28.57 -3.77
C ALA A 95 11.90 -28.57 -5.19
N ARG A 96 12.12 -27.38 -5.79
CA ARG A 96 12.74 -27.24 -7.12
C ARG A 96 14.24 -27.58 -7.13
N ILE A 97 14.96 -27.31 -6.03
CA ILE A 97 16.40 -27.60 -5.89
C ILE A 97 16.63 -29.07 -5.52
N LYS A 98 15.61 -29.79 -5.07
CA LYS A 98 15.70 -31.21 -4.70
C LYS A 98 15.99 -32.07 -5.95
N LEU A 99 17.25 -32.11 -6.34
CA LEU A 99 17.78 -32.87 -7.48
C LEU A 99 17.90 -34.37 -7.16
N SER A 100 17.65 -34.77 -5.91
CA SER A 100 17.78 -36.14 -5.43
C SER A 100 17.04 -36.34 -4.10
N ASP A 101 16.49 -37.53 -3.87
CA ASP A 101 15.79 -37.92 -2.63
C ASP A 101 16.70 -38.00 -1.40
N ILE A 102 18.01 -37.90 -1.59
CA ILE A 102 19.03 -38.08 -0.55
C ILE A 102 19.17 -36.83 0.34
N TRP A 103 18.72 -35.66 -0.13
CA TRP A 103 18.94 -34.40 0.57
C TRP A 103 17.77 -34.07 1.50
N THR A 104 18.08 -33.82 2.77
CA THR A 104 17.11 -33.32 3.76
C THR A 104 16.83 -31.83 3.54
N THR A 105 15.65 -31.37 3.96
CA THR A 105 15.27 -29.94 3.94
C THR A 105 16.32 -29.07 4.66
N GLU A 106 16.83 -29.55 5.79
CA GLU A 106 17.85 -28.85 6.58
C GLU A 106 19.18 -28.71 5.82
N ALA A 107 19.64 -29.76 5.14
CA ALA A 107 20.85 -29.73 4.33
C ALA A 107 20.71 -28.77 3.13
N LEU A 108 19.54 -28.74 2.49
CA LEU A 108 19.26 -27.81 1.39
C LEU A 108 19.19 -26.35 1.88
N THR A 109 18.55 -26.10 3.02
CA THR A 109 18.50 -24.75 3.64
C THR A 109 19.88 -24.24 4.01
N THR A 110 20.73 -25.11 4.59
CA THR A 110 22.11 -24.76 4.94
C THR A 110 22.89 -24.37 3.69
N ARG A 111 22.84 -25.20 2.64
CA ARG A 111 23.51 -24.93 1.37
C ARG A 111 23.03 -23.62 0.72
N TYR A 112 21.73 -23.36 0.75
CA TYR A 112 21.16 -22.12 0.26
C TYR A 112 21.71 -20.90 1.00
N LYS A 113 21.78 -20.96 2.34
CA LYS A 113 22.35 -19.88 3.17
C LYS A 113 23.83 -19.65 2.87
N ASP A 114 24.60 -20.70 2.64
CA ASP A 114 26.01 -20.58 2.29
C ASP A 114 26.19 -19.95 0.90
N MET A 115 25.35 -20.31 -0.08
CA MET A 115 25.31 -19.64 -1.39
C MET A 115 24.97 -18.16 -1.26
N LEU A 116 23.99 -17.80 -0.43
CA LEU A 116 23.65 -16.39 -0.17
C LEU A 116 24.78 -15.62 0.53
N ARG A 117 25.53 -16.27 1.44
CA ARG A 117 26.69 -15.66 2.11
C ARG A 117 27.86 -15.41 1.15
N ALA A 118 28.04 -16.30 0.18
CA ALA A 118 29.09 -16.19 -0.84
C ALA A 118 28.71 -15.27 -2.01
N ALA A 119 27.41 -15.04 -2.23
CA ALA A 119 26.93 -14.16 -3.29
C ALA A 119 27.39 -12.71 -3.06
N PRO A 120 27.70 -11.97 -4.14
CA PRO A 120 28.00 -10.55 -4.02
C PRO A 120 26.75 -9.84 -3.47
N ARG A 121 26.95 -8.82 -2.64
CA ARG A 121 25.84 -8.01 -2.13
C ARG A 121 25.63 -6.84 -3.06
N ALA A 122 24.37 -6.57 -3.38
CA ALA A 122 24.04 -5.41 -4.20
C ALA A 122 24.61 -4.15 -3.53
N PRO A 123 25.14 -3.20 -4.32
CA PRO A 123 25.58 -1.92 -3.82
C PRO A 123 24.32 -1.10 -3.52
N TYR A 124 23.62 -1.47 -2.45
CA TYR A 124 22.75 -0.52 -1.78
C TYR A 124 23.72 0.55 -1.29
N GLU A 125 23.80 1.68 -2.01
CA GLU A 125 24.43 2.87 -1.47
C GLU A 125 23.91 3.00 -0.04
N GLY A 126 24.83 3.04 0.92
CA GLY A 126 24.44 3.10 2.31
C GLY A 126 23.49 4.26 2.49
N ILE A 127 22.19 3.96 2.58
CA ILE A 127 21.22 4.79 3.27
C ILE A 127 21.66 4.69 4.74
N ASN A 128 22.77 5.34 5.03
CA ASN A 128 23.53 5.26 6.26
C ASN A 128 22.86 6.13 7.31
N LYS A 129 22.80 5.59 8.53
CA LYS A 129 22.72 6.27 9.84
C LYS A 129 21.40 6.92 10.24
#